data_AF-A0A9D8DFM9-F1
#
_entry.id   AF-A0A9D8DFM9-F1
#
_cell.length_a   1.000
_cell.length_b   1.000
_cell.length_c   1.000
_cell.angle_alpha   90.00
_cell.angle_beta   90.00
_cell.angle_gamma   90.00
#
_symmetry.space_group_name_H-M   'P 1'
#
loop_
_entity.id
_entity.type
_entity.pdbx_description
1 polymer ?
#
loop_
_entity_poly.entity_id
_entity_poly.type
_entity_poly.pdbx_seq_one_letter_code
_entity_poly.pdbx_strand_id
1 'polypeptide(L)'
;MAHLLLGMASALVVLVMVPVAWVGPGVTPTVLVIALLRGLVGLGCGVTAGHLFKIVPMLVWTGRFASLAGRPGAPKLADLYPTRLAVVEQAVFAAGLVALVAGVAGHSPALTVTGASLLLASALIVLETAIATVTHRVLAP
;
A
#
# COMPACT_ATOMS: atom_id res chain seq x y z
N MET A 1 5.89 7.59 2.89
CA MET A 1 5.14 8.75 2.32
C MET A 1 4.57 8.44 0.94
N ALA A 2 5.25 7.63 0.12
CA ALA A 2 4.84 7.31 -1.25
C ALA A 2 3.44 6.69 -1.39
N HIS A 3 3.00 5.75 -0.54
CA HIS A 3 1.63 5.20 -0.64
C HIS A 3 0.53 6.23 -0.41
N LEU A 4 0.77 7.19 0.48
CA LEU A 4 -0.18 8.26 0.75
C LEU A 4 -0.33 9.12 -0.50
N LEU A 5 0.79 9.46 -1.15
CA LEU A 5 0.82 10.23 -2.39
C LEU A 5 0.18 9.46 -3.54
N LEU A 6 0.46 8.17 -3.68
CA LEU A 6 -0.15 7.32 -4.71
C LEU A 6 -1.65 7.14 -4.47
N GLY A 7 -2.08 7.00 -3.22
CA GLY A 7 -3.48 6.93 -2.85
C GLY A 7 -4.21 8.25 -3.11
N MET A 8 -3.61 9.38 -2.72
CA MET A 8 -4.14 10.72 -3.02
C MET A 8 -4.20 10.97 -4.53
N ALA A 9 -3.15 10.60 -5.29
CA ALA A 9 -3.16 10.70 -6.74
C ALA A 9 -4.24 9.81 -7.38
N SER A 10 -4.47 8.62 -6.83
CA SER A 10 -5.54 7.73 -7.28
C SER A 10 -6.91 8.34 -7.01
N ALA A 11 -7.12 8.93 -5.84
CA ALA A 11 -8.35 9.65 -5.49
C ALA A 11 -8.60 10.87 -6.39
N LEU A 12 -7.57 11.67 -6.65
CA LEU A 12 -7.66 12.82 -7.57
C LEU A 12 -8.04 12.38 -8.98
N VAL A 13 -7.45 11.30 -9.49
CA VAL A 13 -7.82 10.74 -10.79
C VAL A 13 -9.28 10.29 -10.78
N VAL A 14 -9.75 9.59 -9.75
CA VAL A 14 -11.16 9.18 -9.64
C VAL A 14 -12.11 10.39 -9.62
N LEU A 15 -11.74 11.44 -8.87
CA LEU A 15 -12.53 12.67 -8.75
C LEU A 15 -12.71 13.38 -10.09
N VAL A 16 -11.73 13.29 -11.00
CA VAL A 16 -11.81 13.87 -12.35
C VAL A 16 -12.49 12.92 -13.33
N MET A 17 -12.20 11.63 -13.25
CA MET A 17 -12.67 10.64 -14.22
C MET A 17 -14.20 10.46 -14.19
N VAL A 18 -14.80 10.47 -12.99
CA VAL A 18 -16.25 10.26 -12.84
C VAL A 18 -17.06 11.42 -13.44
N PRO A 19 -16.80 12.71 -13.12
CA PRO A 19 -17.50 13.82 -13.77
C PRO A 19 -17.28 13.90 -15.28
N VAL A 20 -16.06 13.64 -15.76
CA VAL A 20 -15.76 13.64 -17.21
C VAL A 20 -16.56 12.56 -17.93
N ALA A 21 -16.69 11.36 -17.34
CA ALA A 21 -17.52 10.30 -17.90
C ALA A 21 -19.02 10.63 -17.87
N TRP A 22 -19.48 11.40 -16.88
CA TRP A 22 -20.86 11.86 -16.76
C TRP A 22 -21.25 12.91 -17.81
N VAL A 23 -20.32 13.81 -18.18
CA VAL A 23 -20.56 14.84 -19.21
C VAL A 23 -20.23 14.35 -20.62
N GLY A 24 -19.36 13.34 -20.73
CA GLY A 24 -18.89 12.78 -22.00
C GLY A 24 -19.71 11.58 -22.50
N PRO A 25 -19.07 10.53 -23.05
CA PRO A 25 -19.76 9.39 -23.70
C PRO A 25 -20.58 8.49 -22.75
N GLY A 26 -20.77 8.89 -21.49
CA GLY A 26 -21.46 8.13 -20.46
C GLY A 26 -20.50 7.25 -19.63
N VAL A 27 -21.01 6.78 -18.50
CA VAL A 27 -20.28 5.87 -17.60
C VAL A 27 -20.39 4.44 -18.15
N THR A 28 -19.30 3.93 -18.72
CA THR A 28 -19.22 2.52 -19.13
C THR A 28 -18.80 1.62 -17.97
N PRO A 29 -19.10 0.30 -18.01
CA PRO A 29 -18.64 -0.63 -16.98
C PRO A 29 -17.12 -0.60 -16.78
N THR A 30 -16.33 -0.46 -17.85
CA THR A 30 -14.87 -0.38 -17.77
C THR A 30 -14.40 0.86 -17.00
N VAL A 31 -15.01 2.02 -17.26
CA VAL A 31 -14.74 3.28 -16.53
C VAL A 31 -15.03 3.09 -15.03
N LEU A 32 -16.16 2.45 -14.70
CA LEU A 32 -16.54 2.18 -13.32
C LEU A 32 -15.53 1.23 -12.64
N VAL A 33 -15.13 0.15 -13.29
CA VAL A 33 -14.13 -0.79 -12.75
C VAL A 33 -12.80 -0.09 -12.49
N ILE A 34 -12.31 0.73 -13.42
CA ILE A 34 -11.07 1.49 -13.22
C ILE A 34 -11.20 2.46 -12.05
N ALA A 35 -12.33 3.17 -11.95
CA ALA A 35 -12.57 4.09 -10.83
C ALA A 35 -12.58 3.34 -9.48
N LEU A 36 -13.22 2.17 -9.42
CA LEU A 36 -13.24 1.31 -8.23
C LEU A 36 -11.84 0.78 -7.88
N LEU A 37 -11.06 0.34 -8.86
CA LEU A 37 -9.69 -0.12 -8.62
C LEU A 37 -8.82 1.00 -8.06
N ARG A 38 -8.88 2.20 -8.65
CA ARG A 38 -8.11 3.36 -8.14
C ARG A 38 -8.58 3.83 -6.78
N GLY A 39 -9.89 3.84 -6.53
CA GLY A 39 -10.47 4.26 -5.25
C GLY A 39 -10.22 3.24 -4.13
N LEU A 40 -10.65 2.00 -4.32
CA LEU A 40 -10.57 1.00 -3.25
C LEU A 40 -9.14 0.48 -3.06
N VAL A 41 -8.46 0.11 -4.15
CA VAL A 41 -7.11 -0.43 -4.07
C VAL A 41 -6.11 0.71 -3.92
N GLY A 42 -6.09 1.65 -4.87
CA GLY A 42 -5.12 2.75 -4.88
C GLY A 42 -5.16 3.61 -3.61
N LEU A 43 -6.32 4.17 -3.29
CA LEU A 43 -6.49 4.98 -2.07
C LEU A 43 -6.65 4.09 -0.82
N GLY A 44 -7.67 3.23 -0.78
CA GLY A 44 -8.01 2.44 0.41
C GLY A 44 -6.86 1.55 0.88
N CYS A 45 -6.42 0.60 0.05
CA CYS A 45 -5.33 -0.31 0.39
C CYS A 45 -4.00 0.43 0.54
N GLY A 46 -3.69 1.38 -0.35
CA GLY A 46 -2.44 2.15 -0.29
C GLY A 46 -2.29 2.94 1.03
N VAL A 47 -3.31 3.68 1.43
CA VAL A 47 -3.29 4.44 2.69
C VAL A 47 -3.21 3.50 3.90
N THR A 48 -3.96 2.38 3.86
CA THR A 48 -3.96 1.39 4.94
C THR A 48 -2.58 0.73 5.10
N ALA A 49 -1.98 0.26 4.02
CA ALA A 49 -0.64 -0.33 4.03
C ALA A 49 0.40 0.65 4.60
N GLY A 50 0.40 1.90 4.11
CA GLY A 50 1.30 2.94 4.60
C GLY A 50 1.17 3.24 6.10
N HIS A 51 -0.02 3.10 6.67
CA HIS A 51 -0.25 3.25 8.11
C HIS A 51 0.11 2.00 8.90
N LEU A 52 -0.12 0.80 8.38
CA LEU A 52 0.26 -0.45 9.03
C LEU A 52 1.76 -0.49 9.34
N PHE A 53 2.59 -0.01 8.42
CA PHE A 53 4.02 0.16 8.62
C PHE A 53 4.40 1.06 9.81
N LYS A 54 3.50 1.92 10.30
CA LYS A 54 3.73 2.76 11.48
C LYS A 54 3.02 2.25 12.72
N ILE A 55 1.78 1.79 12.57
CA ILE A 55 0.94 1.32 13.66
C ILE A 55 1.51 0.05 14.28
N VAL A 56 1.94 -0.92 13.46
CA VAL A 56 2.46 -2.20 14.00
C VAL A 56 3.73 -1.99 14.84
N PRO A 57 4.78 -1.28 14.36
CA PRO A 57 5.92 -0.94 15.21
C PRO A 57 5.53 -0.18 16.48
N MET A 58 4.59 0.76 16.39
CA MET A 58 4.15 1.55 17.54
C MET A 58 3.48 0.67 18.60
N LEU A 59 2.57 -0.21 18.20
CA LEU A 59 1.89 -1.14 19.11
C LEU A 59 2.87 -2.13 19.74
N VAL A 60 3.82 -2.65 18.97
CA VAL A 60 4.87 -3.53 19.50
C VAL A 60 5.73 -2.77 20.50
N TRP A 61 6.12 -1.53 20.19
CA TRP A 61 6.93 -0.71 21.08
C TRP A 61 6.21 -0.38 22.39
N THR A 62 4.97 0.09 22.33
CA THR A 62 4.19 0.44 23.53
C THR A 62 3.83 -0.80 24.36
N GLY A 63 3.53 -1.93 23.71
CA GLY A 63 3.17 -3.17 24.40
C GLY A 63 4.34 -3.94 25.00
N ARG A 64 5.56 -3.81 24.45
CA ARG A 64 6.73 -4.60 24.88
C ARG A 64 7.86 -3.79 25.50
N PHE A 65 8.12 -2.59 24.99
CA PHE A 65 9.31 -1.80 25.34
C PHE A 65 9.01 -0.53 26.14
N ALA A 66 7.74 -0.19 26.39
CA ALA A 66 7.38 1.01 27.15
C ALA A 66 8.01 1.07 28.55
N SER A 67 8.20 -0.07 29.22
CA SER A 67 8.86 -0.14 30.54
C SER A 67 10.36 0.20 30.50
N LEU A 68 10.96 0.19 29.31
CA LEU A 68 12.35 0.56 29.06
C LEU A 68 12.50 2.04 28.68
N ALA A 69 11.41 2.81 28.59
CA ALA A 69 11.46 4.21 28.22
C ALA A 69 12.42 5.00 29.13
N GLY A 70 13.33 5.77 28.52
CA GLY A 70 14.35 6.54 29.23
C GLY A 70 15.56 5.74 29.74
N ARG A 71 15.59 4.41 29.55
CA ARG A 71 16.76 3.59 29.91
C ARG A 71 17.79 3.56 28.77
N PRO A 72 19.10 3.58 29.09
CA PRO A 72 20.14 3.34 28.10
C PRO A 72 19.92 2.00 27.38
N GLY A 73 20.00 1.99 26.05
CA GLY A 73 19.85 0.78 25.23
C GLY A 73 18.41 0.35 24.93
N ALA A 74 17.39 1.13 25.32
CA ALA A 74 16.01 0.84 24.92
C ALA A 74 15.85 0.93 23.39
N PRO A 75 15.19 -0.07 22.74
CA PRO A 75 14.94 -0.03 21.31
C PRO A 75 14.17 1.23 20.93
N LYS A 76 14.58 1.88 19.85
CA LYS A 76 13.83 3.01 19.28
C LYS A 76 12.72 2.46 18.39
N LEU A 77 11.65 3.24 18.24
CA LEU A 77 10.56 2.90 17.32
C LEU A 77 11.05 2.72 15.87
N ALA A 78 12.07 3.49 15.47
CA ALA A 78 12.69 3.39 14.15
C ALA A 78 13.41 2.04 13.94
N ASP A 79 13.90 1.40 15.00
CA ASP A 79 14.60 0.12 14.92
C ASP A 79 13.63 -1.04 14.63
N LEU A 80 12.33 -0.84 14.89
CA LEU A 80 11.26 -1.77 14.58
C LEU A 80 10.67 -1.55 13.19
N TYR A 81 11.13 -0.55 12.43
CA TYR A 81 10.59 -0.21 11.11
C TYR A 81 11.41 -0.87 9.99
N PRO A 82 10.88 -1.89 9.28
CA PRO A 82 11.63 -2.59 8.23
C PRO A 82 11.69 -1.76 6.93
N THR A 83 12.57 -0.76 6.90
CA THR A 83 12.65 0.25 5.83
C THR A 83 12.82 -0.36 4.44
N ARG A 84 13.69 -1.37 4.28
CA ARG A 84 13.93 -2.02 2.98
C ARG A 84 12.67 -2.69 2.43
N LEU A 85 12.00 -3.49 3.27
CA LEU A 85 10.77 -4.17 2.88
C LEU A 85 9.65 -3.16 2.59
N ALA A 86 9.56 -2.10 3.38
CA ALA A 86 8.62 -1.02 3.11
C ALA A 86 8.86 -0.43 1.71
N VAL A 87 10.09 -0.07 1.34
CA VAL A 87 10.41 0.50 0.00
C VAL A 87 10.06 -0.47 -1.14
N VAL A 88 10.44 -1.74 -0.99
CA VAL A 88 10.15 -2.78 -2.00
C VAL A 88 8.64 -2.95 -2.17
N GLU A 89 7.90 -3.02 -1.07
CA GLU A 89 6.45 -3.12 -1.08
C GLU A 89 5.80 -1.94 -1.81
N GLN A 90 6.23 -0.69 -1.57
CA GLN A 90 5.65 0.46 -2.28
C GLN A 90 5.91 0.42 -3.79
N ALA A 91 7.11 -0.01 -4.20
CA ALA A 91 7.43 -0.13 -5.62
C ALA A 91 6.56 -1.22 -6.28
N VAL A 92 6.43 -2.38 -5.64
CA VAL A 92 5.62 -3.51 -6.12
C VAL A 92 4.14 -3.14 -6.17
N PHE A 93 3.61 -2.47 -5.14
CA PHE A 93 2.24 -1.95 -5.10
C PHE A 93 1.96 -0.99 -6.26
N ALA A 94 2.84 0.00 -6.45
CA ALA A 94 2.68 1.02 -7.48
C ALA A 94 2.71 0.41 -8.88
N ALA A 95 3.68 -0.47 -9.15
CA ALA A 95 3.78 -1.21 -10.41
C ALA A 95 2.55 -2.08 -10.65
N GLY A 96 2.08 -2.80 -9.63
CA GLY A 96 0.89 -3.65 -9.70
C GLY A 96 -0.38 -2.87 -10.00
N LEU A 97 -0.60 -1.73 -9.32
CA LEU A 97 -1.76 -0.88 -9.55
C LEU A 97 -1.76 -0.28 -10.97
N VAL A 98 -0.61 0.22 -11.43
CA VAL A 98 -0.47 0.78 -12.78
C VAL A 98 -0.71 -0.30 -13.84
N ALA A 99 -0.08 -1.47 -13.70
CA ALA A 99 -0.27 -2.59 -14.62
C ALA A 99 -1.73 -3.08 -14.64
N LEU A 100 -2.37 -3.20 -13.48
CA LEU A 100 -3.77 -3.65 -13.40
C LEU A 100 -4.71 -2.66 -14.10
N VAL A 101 -4.56 -1.36 -13.81
CA VAL A 101 -5.38 -0.32 -14.46
C VAL A 101 -5.14 -0.28 -15.97
N ALA A 102 -3.89 -0.35 -16.42
CA ALA A 102 -3.55 -0.37 -17.84
C ALA A 102 -4.08 -1.64 -18.54
N GLY A 103 -4.02 -2.79 -17.87
CA GLY A 103 -4.55 -4.06 -18.38
C GLY A 103 -6.06 -4.02 -18.59
N VAL A 104 -6.80 -3.48 -17.62
CA VAL A 104 -8.25 -3.31 -17.74
C VAL A 104 -8.60 -2.29 -18.82
N ALA A 105 -7.92 -1.14 -18.86
CA ALA A 105 -8.17 -0.11 -19.87
C ALA A 105 -7.88 -0.60 -21.30
N GLY A 106 -6.80 -1.36 -21.47
CA GLY A 106 -6.39 -1.93 -22.76
C GLY A 106 -7.01 -3.29 -23.08
N HIS A 107 -7.91 -3.81 -22.24
CA HIS A 107 -8.50 -5.15 -22.37
C HIS A 107 -7.45 -6.26 -22.54
N SER A 108 -6.31 -6.15 -21.86
CA SER A 108 -5.21 -7.11 -21.91
C SER A 108 -5.24 -8.06 -20.71
N PRO A 109 -5.57 -9.36 -20.90
CA PRO A 109 -5.62 -10.32 -19.80
C PRO A 109 -4.26 -10.54 -19.15
N ALA A 110 -3.18 -10.62 -19.96
CA ALA A 110 -1.83 -10.84 -19.45
C ALA A 110 -1.39 -9.69 -18.53
N LEU A 111 -1.64 -8.44 -18.92
CA LEU A 111 -1.26 -7.28 -18.10
C LEU A 111 -2.14 -7.16 -16.85
N THR A 112 -3.42 -7.52 -16.96
CA THR A 112 -4.35 -7.57 -15.82
C THR A 112 -3.89 -8.60 -14.77
N VAL A 113 -3.56 -9.83 -15.20
CA VAL A 113 -3.03 -10.88 -14.31
C VAL A 113 -1.72 -10.43 -13.69
N THR A 114 -0.79 -9.87 -14.47
CA THR A 114 0.49 -9.36 -13.96
C THR A 114 0.28 -8.30 -12.88
N GLY A 115 -0.62 -7.34 -13.11
CA GLY A 115 -0.96 -6.32 -12.11
C GLY A 115 -1.56 -6.90 -10.83
N ALA A 116 -2.49 -7.84 -10.96
CA ALA A 116 -3.09 -8.53 -9.82
C ALA A 116 -2.07 -9.34 -9.01
N SER A 117 -1.16 -10.06 -9.69
CA SER A 117 -0.08 -10.83 -9.04
C SER A 117 0.89 -9.93 -8.29
N LEU A 118 1.25 -8.78 -8.85
CA LEU A 118 2.10 -7.79 -8.17
C LEU A 118 1.41 -7.21 -6.93
N LEU A 119 0.11 -6.89 -7.01
CA LEU A 119 -0.64 -6.43 -5.84
C LEU A 119 -0.72 -7.49 -4.74
N LEU A 120 -0.89 -8.77 -5.10
CA LEU A 120 -0.83 -9.88 -4.15
C LEU A 120 0.56 -9.99 -3.50
N ALA A 121 1.63 -9.91 -4.29
CA ALA A 121 2.99 -9.91 -3.78
C ALA A 121 3.22 -8.75 -2.80
N SER A 122 2.70 -7.56 -3.10
CA SER A 122 2.73 -6.41 -2.19
C SER A 122 2.08 -6.71 -0.85
N ALA A 123 0.86 -7.27 -0.87
CA ALA A 123 0.13 -7.62 0.34
C ALA A 123 0.89 -8.65 1.19
N LEU A 124 1.57 -9.62 0.55
CA LEU A 124 2.42 -10.59 1.24
C LEU A 124 3.64 -9.94 1.88
N ILE A 125 4.24 -8.92 1.25
CA ILE A 125 5.34 -8.17 1.86
C ILE A 125 4.85 -7.38 3.09
N VAL A 126 3.68 -6.74 3.02
CA VAL A 126 3.08 -6.08 4.20
C VAL A 126 2.88 -7.09 5.34
N LEU A 127 2.36 -8.28 5.04
CA LEU A 127 2.19 -9.34 6.03
C LEU A 127 3.52 -9.76 6.66
N GLU A 128 4.55 -10.02 5.85
CA GLU A 128 5.88 -10.39 6.33
C GLU A 128 6.47 -9.28 7.21
N THR A 129 6.29 -8.01 6.84
CA THR A 129 6.80 -6.89 7.64
C THR A 129 6.14 -6.83 9.02
N ALA A 130 4.83 -7.10 9.10
CA ALA A 130 4.11 -7.17 10.36
C ALA A 130 4.62 -8.34 11.21
N ILE A 131 4.79 -9.52 10.62
CA ILE A 131 5.33 -10.71 11.30
C ILE A 131 6.76 -10.43 11.80
N ALA A 132 7.64 -9.91 10.97
CA ALA A 132 9.02 -9.59 11.33
C ALA A 132 9.08 -8.59 12.50
N THR A 133 8.20 -7.59 12.49
CA THR A 133 8.10 -6.57 13.56
C THR A 133 7.62 -7.19 14.87
N VAL A 134 6.55 -8.00 14.82
CA VAL A 134 5.98 -8.67 16.01
C VAL A 134 6.92 -9.71 16.60
N THR A 135 7.68 -10.42 15.75
CA THR A 135 8.67 -11.44 16.16
C THR A 135 10.04 -10.84 16.46
N HIS A 136 10.19 -9.51 16.44
CA HIS A 136 11.42 -8.79 16.71
C HIS A 136 12.61 -9.15 15.78
N ARG A 137 12.35 -9.78 14.63
CA ARG A 137 13.39 -10.10 13.62
C ARG A 137 14.03 -8.86 13.02
N VAL A 138 13.36 -7.72 13.09
CA VAL A 138 13.87 -6.41 12.61
C VAL A 138 14.98 -5.85 13.50
N LEU A 139 15.10 -6.33 14.75
CA LEU A 139 16.14 -5.90 15.70
C LEU A 139 17.47 -6.66 15.54
N ALA A 140 17.55 -7.61 14.59
CA ALA A 140 18.79 -8.35 14.32
C ALA A 140 19.81 -7.44 13.59
N PRO A 141 21.08 -7.40 14.03
CA PRO A 141 22.12 -6.53 13.47
C PRO A 141 22.45 -6.85 12.00
#